data_AF-T0NCP3-F1
#
_entry.id   AF-T0NCP3-F1
#
_cell.length_a   1.000
_cell.length_b   1.000
_cell.length_c   1.000
_cell.angle_alpha   90.00
_cell.angle_beta   90.00
_cell.angle_gamma   90.00
#
_symmetry.space_group_name_H-M   'P 1'
#
loop_
_entity.id
_entity.type
_entity.pdbx_description
1 polymer ?
#
loop_
_entity_poly.entity_id
_entity_poly.type
_entity_poly.pdbx_seq_one_letter_code
_entity_poly.pdbx_strand_id
1 'polypeptide(L)'
;MKNKNFNSGRLSVPGLVLLILDVGPIRGRTKLQKEVFLAWNEIFSKELVMDPMFHPDQFGPYSQLVVDSQAILKSRNEIRVIPQGEGHQTFVISTTGKVALKEELAHSDIPSNLIKKLEERKTDWDEWTAKGIMRYIYRNYPYYGIKARIKELKWE
;
A
#
# COMPACT_ATOMS: atom_id res chain seq x y z
N MET A 1 25.43 10.45 24.61
CA MET A 1 25.43 9.83 23.26
C MET A 1 23.98 9.59 22.87
N LYS A 2 23.48 10.23 21.80
CA LYS A 2 22.13 9.99 21.30
C LYS A 2 22.14 8.63 20.57
N ASN A 3 21.37 7.66 21.05
CA ASN A 3 21.06 6.45 20.30
C ASN A 3 20.45 6.87 18.95
N LYS A 4 21.19 6.70 17.85
CA LYS A 4 20.58 6.73 16.53
C LYS A 4 19.69 5.49 16.45
N ASN A 5 18.39 5.69 16.54
CA ASN A 5 17.40 4.65 16.29
C ASN A 5 17.68 4.05 14.91
N PHE A 6 17.85 2.73 14.84
CA PHE A 6 18.16 1.96 13.62
C PHE A 6 17.10 2.09 12.50
N ASN A 7 16.01 2.83 12.74
CA ASN A 7 14.92 3.11 11.80
C ASN A 7 14.83 4.58 11.34
N SER A 8 15.74 5.47 11.75
CA SER A 8 15.69 6.87 11.33
C SER A 8 15.87 6.99 9.82
N GLY A 9 14.88 7.54 9.11
CA GLY A 9 14.93 7.80 7.66
C GLY A 9 14.01 6.92 6.81
N ARG A 10 13.52 5.78 7.30
CA ARG A 10 12.60 4.93 6.54
C ARG A 10 11.15 5.14 6.94
N LEU A 11 10.28 5.25 5.95
CA LEU A 11 8.84 5.17 6.14
C LEU A 11 8.46 3.74 6.55
N SER A 12 7.63 3.60 7.57
CA SER A 12 7.14 2.30 8.03
C SER A 12 6.06 1.76 7.08
N VAL A 13 5.71 0.48 7.24
CA VAL A 13 4.61 -0.13 6.47
C VAL A 13 3.26 0.54 6.79
N PRO A 14 2.90 0.81 8.07
CA PRO A 14 1.75 1.66 8.39
C PRO A 14 1.78 3.03 7.72
N GLY A 15 2.95 3.68 7.70
CA GLY A 15 3.12 4.98 7.03
C GLY A 15 2.92 4.94 5.53
N LEU A 16 3.41 3.89 4.87
CA LEU A 16 3.16 3.68 3.45
C LEU A 16 1.65 3.52 3.19
N VAL A 17 0.94 2.78 4.04
CA VAL A 17 -0.53 2.65 3.94
C VAL A 17 -1.22 4.00 4.14
N LEU A 18 -0.82 4.78 5.14
CA LEU A 18 -1.36 6.12 5.37
C LEU A 18 -1.08 7.05 4.18
N LEU A 19 0.15 7.05 3.66
CA LEU A 19 0.57 7.90 2.55
C LEU A 19 -0.30 7.66 1.31
N ILE A 20 -0.53 6.39 0.96
CA ILE A 20 -1.37 6.04 -0.19
C ILE A 20 -2.83 6.47 0.05
N LEU A 21 -3.34 6.29 1.27
CA LEU A 21 -4.71 6.69 1.63
C LEU A 21 -4.91 8.21 1.73
N ASP A 22 -3.83 8.97 1.95
CA ASP A 22 -3.85 10.42 1.94
C ASP A 22 -4.02 11.00 0.53
N VAL A 23 -3.45 10.32 -0.47
CA VAL A 23 -3.69 10.63 -1.88
C VAL A 23 -5.14 10.32 -2.27
N GLY A 24 -5.72 9.21 -1.79
CA GLY A 24 -7.12 8.89 -2.08
C GLY A 24 -7.65 7.61 -1.41
N PRO A 25 -8.97 7.49 -1.24
CA PRO A 25 -9.58 6.33 -0.62
C PRO A 25 -9.44 5.08 -1.50
N ILE A 26 -9.30 3.91 -0.88
CA ILE A 26 -9.18 2.64 -1.62
C ILE A 26 -10.37 1.74 -1.34
N ARG A 27 -11.00 1.24 -2.41
CA ARG A 27 -12.13 0.31 -2.35
C ARG A 27 -11.63 -1.14 -2.46
N GLY A 28 -11.78 -1.89 -1.36
CA GLY A 28 -11.51 -3.32 -1.29
C GLY A 28 -10.10 -3.68 -0.78
N ARG A 29 -10.05 -4.72 0.06
CA ARG A 29 -8.81 -5.22 0.69
C ARG A 29 -7.75 -5.63 -0.34
N THR A 30 -8.18 -6.33 -1.40
CA THR A 30 -7.28 -6.79 -2.46
C THR A 30 -6.65 -5.60 -3.17
N LYS A 31 -7.44 -4.58 -3.52
CA LYS A 31 -6.95 -3.38 -4.21
C LYS A 31 -5.94 -2.62 -3.34
N LEU A 32 -6.22 -2.45 -2.04
CA LEU A 32 -5.27 -1.87 -1.09
C LEU A 32 -3.94 -2.62 -1.04
N GLN A 33 -3.95 -3.95 -0.95
CA GLN A 33 -2.73 -4.77 -1.01
C GLN A 33 -1.93 -4.55 -2.30
N LYS A 34 -2.61 -4.38 -3.45
CA LYS A 34 -1.95 -4.18 -4.74
C LYS A 34 -1.38 -2.77 -4.91
N GLU A 35 -2.12 -1.74 -4.51
CA GLU A 35 -1.61 -0.37 -4.57
C GLU A 35 -0.41 -0.18 -3.64
N VAL A 36 -0.43 -0.77 -2.43
CA VAL A 36 0.74 -0.77 -1.53
C VAL A 36 1.93 -1.49 -2.16
N PHE A 37 1.70 -2.63 -2.80
CA PHE A 37 2.74 -3.37 -3.52
C PHE A 37 3.36 -2.55 -4.66
N LEU A 38 2.54 -1.89 -5.48
CA LEU A 38 3.02 -1.09 -6.61
C LEU A 38 3.74 0.16 -6.13
N ALA A 39 3.23 0.86 -5.12
CA ALA A 39 3.92 2.00 -4.51
C ALA A 39 5.32 1.60 -4.01
N TRP A 40 5.41 0.48 -3.31
CA TRP A 40 6.69 -0.02 -2.79
C TRP A 40 7.66 -0.50 -3.88
N ASN A 41 7.19 -1.07 -5.00
CA ASN A 41 8.09 -1.57 -6.06
C ASN A 41 8.43 -0.54 -7.14
N GLU A 42 7.53 0.40 -7.46
CA GLU A 42 7.66 1.28 -8.63
C GLU A 42 8.02 2.72 -8.29
N ILE A 43 7.77 3.12 -7.04
CA ILE A 43 7.87 4.51 -6.63
C ILE A 43 8.97 4.66 -5.59
N PHE A 44 8.90 3.87 -4.51
CA PHE A 44 9.84 3.99 -3.41
C PHE A 44 10.95 2.96 -3.52
N SER A 45 12.18 3.34 -3.17
CA SER A 45 13.29 2.38 -3.07
C SER A 45 13.21 1.62 -1.73
N LYS A 46 13.83 0.43 -1.67
CA LYS A 46 13.98 -0.37 -0.43
C LYS A 46 14.76 0.36 0.68
N GLU A 47 15.44 1.45 0.32
CA GLU A 47 16.21 2.27 1.26
C GLU A 47 15.32 3.29 1.98
N LEU A 48 14.20 3.67 1.35
CA LEU A 48 13.28 4.72 1.82
C LEU A 48 12.08 4.16 2.58
N VAL A 49 11.69 2.91 2.32
CA VAL A 49 10.52 2.28 2.94
C VAL A 49 10.90 0.92 3.51
N MET A 50 10.40 0.63 4.71
CA MET A 50 10.55 -0.69 5.32
C MET A 50 9.95 -1.78 4.42
N ASP A 51 10.63 -2.93 4.31
CA ASP A 51 10.16 -4.05 3.48
C ASP A 51 8.80 -4.57 3.99
N PRO A 52 7.71 -4.48 3.18
CA PRO A 52 6.41 -5.02 3.56
C PRO A 52 6.34 -6.54 3.51
N MET A 53 7.41 -7.25 3.11
CA MET A 53 7.50 -8.71 3.08
C MET A 53 6.47 -9.37 2.15
N PHE A 54 6.32 -8.81 0.94
CA PHE A 54 5.39 -9.32 -0.06
C PHE A 54 5.83 -10.69 -0.59
N HIS A 55 4.89 -11.64 -0.63
CA HIS A 55 5.08 -12.97 -1.21
C HIS A 55 3.92 -13.36 -2.14
N PRO A 56 4.11 -14.35 -3.04
CA PRO A 56 3.03 -14.82 -3.92
C PRO A 56 1.92 -15.54 -3.14
N ASP A 57 0.68 -15.19 -3.49
CA ASP A 57 -0.58 -15.74 -2.96
C ASP A 57 -1.58 -16.01 -4.12
N GLN A 58 -2.74 -16.58 -3.80
CA GLN A 58 -3.85 -16.89 -4.71
C GLN A 58 -4.35 -15.69 -5.51
N PHE A 59 -4.19 -14.48 -4.94
CA PHE A 59 -4.54 -13.21 -5.56
C PHE A 59 -3.32 -12.33 -5.80
N GLY A 60 -2.13 -12.90 -6.02
CA GLY A 60 -0.90 -12.17 -6.32
C GLY A 60 -0.10 -11.74 -5.09
N PRO A 61 0.54 -10.55 -5.10
CA PRO A 61 1.39 -10.13 -4.00
C PRO A 61 0.58 -9.92 -2.73
N TYR A 62 0.94 -10.62 -1.67
CA TYR A 62 0.30 -10.51 -0.38
C TYR A 62 1.32 -10.18 0.71
N SER A 63 0.94 -9.31 1.62
CA SER A 63 1.72 -8.98 2.81
C SER A 63 0.83 -9.05 4.04
N GLN A 64 1.23 -9.89 5.00
CA GLN A 64 0.62 -9.92 6.33
C GLN A 64 0.88 -8.60 7.07
N LEU A 65 2.07 -7.99 6.91
CA LEU A 65 2.39 -6.70 7.53
C LEU A 65 1.44 -5.58 7.07
N VAL A 66 1.01 -5.59 5.82
CA VAL A 66 0.00 -4.62 5.32
C VAL A 66 -1.38 -4.89 5.92
N VAL A 67 -1.73 -6.15 6.20
CA VAL A 67 -2.98 -6.50 6.92
C VAL A 67 -2.90 -6.03 8.38
N ASP A 68 -1.81 -6.34 9.07
CA ASP A 68 -1.58 -5.98 10.46
C ASP A 68 -1.54 -4.45 10.62
N SER A 69 -0.93 -3.75 9.65
CA SER A 69 -0.94 -2.28 9.57
C SER A 69 -2.37 -1.75 9.52
N GLN A 70 -3.25 -2.30 8.68
CA GLN A 70 -4.65 -1.87 8.64
C GLN A 70 -5.34 -2.04 10.01
N ALA A 71 -5.10 -3.16 10.69
CA ALA A 71 -5.69 -3.42 12.00
C ALA A 71 -5.19 -2.42 13.06
N ILE A 72 -3.89 -2.14 13.08
CA ILE A 72 -3.25 -1.18 13.98
C ILE A 72 -3.76 0.24 13.70
N LEU A 73 -3.67 0.70 12.46
CA LEU A 73 -4.13 2.04 12.04
C LEU A 73 -5.63 2.24 12.38
N LYS A 74 -6.46 1.20 12.16
CA LYS A 74 -7.88 1.24 12.52
C LYS A 74 -8.07 1.34 14.04
N SER A 75 -7.33 0.55 14.83
CA SER A 75 -7.42 0.58 16.30
C SER A 75 -7.02 1.94 16.90
N ARG A 76 -6.14 2.67 16.21
CA ARG A 76 -5.69 4.02 16.56
C ARG A 76 -6.57 5.12 15.98
N ASN A 77 -7.64 4.77 15.28
CA ASN A 77 -8.52 5.71 14.57
C ASN A 77 -7.78 6.56 13.52
N GLU A 78 -6.66 6.08 12.98
CA GLU A 78 -5.88 6.74 11.93
C GLU A 78 -6.49 6.48 10.53
N ILE A 79 -7.22 5.38 10.37
CA ILE A 79 -8.03 5.10 9.19
C ILE A 79 -9.46 4.75 9.58
N ARG A 80 -10.41 5.06 8.70
CA ARG A 80 -11.80 4.61 8.76
C ARG A 80 -12.02 3.51 7.74
N VAL A 81 -12.77 2.49 8.13
CA VAL A 81 -13.18 1.38 7.27
C VAL A 81 -14.69 1.46 7.09
N ILE A 82 -15.14 1.93 5.93
CA ILE A 82 -16.56 2.12 5.61
C ILE A 82 -17.06 0.84 4.93
N PRO A 83 -17.98 0.07 5.56
CA PRO A 83 -18.55 -1.12 4.92
C PRO A 83 -19.45 -0.71 3.74
N GLN A 84 -19.41 -1.48 2.65
CA GLN A 84 -20.21 -1.23 1.45
C GLN A 84 -21.15 -2.40 1.08
N GLY A 85 -21.39 -3.34 2.00
CA GLY A 85 -22.15 -4.57 1.74
C GLY A 85 -21.28 -5.69 1.14
N GLU A 86 -21.76 -6.94 1.22
CA GLU A 86 -21.11 -8.14 0.62
C GLU A 86 -19.61 -8.31 0.93
N GLY A 87 -19.15 -7.88 2.12
CA GLY A 87 -17.74 -7.96 2.50
C GLY A 87 -16.83 -6.91 1.86
N HIS A 88 -17.39 -6.00 1.04
CA HIS A 88 -16.69 -4.85 0.50
C HIS A 88 -16.52 -3.77 1.57
N GLN A 89 -15.36 -3.10 1.53
CA GLN A 89 -15.06 -1.99 2.40
C GLN A 89 -14.20 -0.95 1.70
N THR A 90 -14.39 0.31 2.08
CA THR A 90 -13.59 1.45 1.62
C THR A 90 -12.72 1.93 2.76
N PHE A 91 -11.42 2.04 2.51
CA PHE A 91 -10.44 2.56 3.44
C PHE A 91 -10.25 4.05 3.16
N VAL A 92 -10.30 4.86 4.22
CA VAL A 92 -10.14 6.31 4.14
C VAL A 92 -9.24 6.76 5.29
N ILE A 93 -8.27 7.62 5.02
CA ILE A 93 -7.48 8.23 6.09
C ILE A 93 -8.37 9.15 6.95
N SER A 94 -8.15 9.16 8.27
CA SER A 94 -8.83 10.08 9.18
C SER A 94 -8.02 11.36 9.40
N THR A 95 -8.58 12.36 10.09
CA THR A 95 -7.82 13.52 10.54
C THR A 95 -6.63 13.12 11.43
N THR A 96 -6.84 12.17 12.34
CA THR A 96 -5.76 11.61 13.18
C THR A 96 -4.70 10.92 12.33
N GLY A 97 -5.10 10.18 11.29
CA GLY A 97 -4.18 9.55 10.35
C GLY A 97 -3.34 10.55 9.57
N LYS A 98 -3.92 11.69 9.16
CA LYS A 98 -3.16 12.77 8.49
C LYS A 98 -2.11 13.38 9.41
N VAL A 99 -2.42 13.53 10.70
CA VAL A 99 -1.45 14.00 11.71
C VAL A 99 -0.33 12.97 11.88
N ALA A 100 -0.67 11.69 12.07
CA ALA A 100 0.30 10.61 12.20
C ALA A 100 1.20 10.49 10.96
N LEU A 101 0.64 10.59 9.76
CA LEU A 101 1.40 10.58 8.51
C LEU A 101 2.39 11.74 8.45
N LYS A 102 1.97 12.96 8.84
CA LYS A 102 2.86 14.12 8.86
C LYS A 102 4.03 13.92 9.83
N GLU A 103 3.76 13.35 11.00
CA GLU A 103 4.80 13.01 11.97
C GLU A 103 5.75 11.95 11.40
N GLU A 104 5.24 10.94 10.72
CA GLU A 104 6.06 9.89 10.13
C GLU A 104 6.93 10.40 8.98
N LEU A 105 6.36 11.23 8.10
CA LEU A 105 7.08 11.86 7.00
C LEU A 105 8.20 12.78 7.52
N ALA A 106 7.97 13.48 8.63
CA ALA A 106 8.99 14.33 9.26
C ALA A 106 10.22 13.56 9.78
N HIS A 107 10.09 12.24 10.00
CA HIS A 107 11.18 11.36 10.44
C HIS A 107 11.69 10.42 9.32
N SER A 108 11.16 10.57 8.10
CA SER A 108 11.53 9.79 6.93
C SER A 108 12.28 10.64 5.91
N ASP A 109 13.08 10.01 5.06
CA ASP A 109 13.84 10.64 3.99
C ASP A 109 13.04 10.65 2.67
N ILE A 110 11.70 10.55 2.72
CA ILE A 110 10.84 10.48 1.54
C ILE A 110 10.89 11.82 0.79
N PRO A 111 11.44 11.86 -0.44
CA PRO A 111 11.48 13.08 -1.24
C PRO A 111 10.10 13.47 -1.74
N SER A 112 9.81 14.78 -1.78
CA SER A 112 8.50 15.30 -2.25
C SER A 112 8.19 14.93 -3.71
N ASN A 113 9.19 14.76 -4.57
CA ASN A 113 8.99 14.32 -5.95
C ASN A 113 8.47 12.87 -6.03
N LEU A 114 8.77 12.01 -5.06
CA LEU A 114 8.21 10.65 -5.02
C LEU A 114 6.76 10.65 -4.55
N ILE A 115 6.40 11.57 -3.64
CA ILE A 115 5.00 11.78 -3.23
C ILE A 115 4.19 12.24 -4.45
N LYS A 116 4.68 13.21 -5.21
CA LYS A 116 4.04 13.64 -6.45
C LYS A 116 3.91 12.50 -7.47
N LYS A 117 4.97 11.69 -7.64
CA LYS A 117 4.92 10.50 -8.50
C LYS A 117 3.85 9.50 -8.04
N LEU A 118 3.64 9.34 -6.74
CA LEU A 118 2.56 8.53 -6.18
C LEU A 118 1.19 9.10 -6.54
N GLU A 119 0.98 10.40 -6.40
CA GLU A 119 -0.28 11.07 -6.78
C GLU A 119 -0.62 10.83 -8.27
N GLU A 120 0.38 10.99 -9.14
CA GLU A 120 0.25 10.75 -10.59
C GLU A 120 -0.12 9.29 -10.87
N ARG A 121 0.61 8.32 -10.29
CA ARG A 121 0.38 6.88 -10.53
C ARG A 121 -0.91 6.37 -9.90
N LYS A 122 -1.31 6.91 -8.75
CA LYS A 122 -2.52 6.46 -8.05
C LYS A 122 -3.77 6.76 -8.88
N THR A 123 -3.78 7.86 -9.63
CA THR A 123 -4.87 8.19 -10.55
C THR A 123 -5.12 7.03 -11.53
N ASP A 124 -4.06 6.54 -12.18
CA ASP A 124 -4.16 5.36 -13.08
C ASP A 124 -4.67 4.11 -12.34
N TRP A 125 -4.13 3.84 -11.14
CA TRP A 125 -4.49 2.65 -10.36
C TRP A 125 -5.93 2.70 -9.86
N ASP A 126 -6.46 3.88 -9.56
CA ASP A 126 -7.84 4.07 -9.12
C ASP A 126 -8.85 3.75 -10.22
N GLU A 127 -8.51 4.03 -11.48
CA GLU A 127 -9.31 3.64 -12.65
C GLU A 127 -9.31 2.13 -12.91
N TRP A 128 -8.27 1.42 -12.44
CA TRP A 128 -8.19 -0.02 -12.64
C TRP A 128 -9.18 -0.79 -11.77
N THR A 129 -9.89 -1.73 -12.39
CA THR A 129 -10.64 -2.75 -11.65
C THR A 129 -9.69 -3.65 -10.86
N ALA A 130 -10.21 -4.38 -9.87
CA ALA A 130 -9.43 -5.39 -9.16
C ALA A 130 -8.82 -6.45 -10.10
N LYS A 131 -9.47 -6.76 -11.23
CA LYS A 131 -8.89 -7.63 -12.26
C LYS A 131 -7.80 -6.93 -13.07
N GLY A 132 -8.01 -5.65 -13.43
CA GLY A 132 -7.06 -4.85 -14.20
C GLY A 132 -5.71 -4.71 -13.51
N ILE A 133 -5.71 -4.27 -12.24
CA ILE A 133 -4.47 -4.13 -11.45
C ILE A 133 -3.74 -5.47 -11.28
N MET A 134 -4.51 -6.57 -11.19
CA MET A 134 -3.96 -7.92 -11.08
C MET A 134 -3.32 -8.42 -12.37
N ARG A 135 -3.92 -8.16 -13.54
CA ARG A 135 -3.31 -8.44 -14.84
C ARG A 135 -2.00 -7.68 -15.00
N TYR A 136 -2.01 -6.39 -14.64
CA TYR A 136 -0.80 -5.57 -14.67
C TYR A 136 0.32 -6.18 -13.81
N ILE A 137 0.00 -6.56 -12.57
CA ILE A 137 0.99 -7.17 -11.67
C ILE A 137 1.51 -8.50 -12.20
N TYR A 138 0.66 -9.38 -12.73
CA TYR A 138 1.12 -10.67 -13.25
C TYR A 138 2.00 -10.54 -14.50
N ARG A 139 1.73 -9.54 -15.33
CA ARG A 139 2.56 -9.25 -16.50
C ARG A 139 3.93 -8.68 -16.13
N ASN A 140 3.99 -7.74 -15.19
CA ASN A 140 5.23 -7.03 -14.84
C ASN A 140 6.03 -7.72 -13.72
N TYR A 141 5.37 -8.49 -12.87
CA TYR A 141 5.96 -9.22 -11.75
C TYR A 141 5.48 -10.68 -11.72
N PRO A 142 5.85 -11.49 -12.74
CA PRO A 142 5.29 -12.83 -12.96
C PRO A 142 5.49 -13.79 -11.80
N TYR A 143 6.53 -13.59 -10.98
CA TYR A 143 6.76 -14.34 -9.74
C TYR A 143 5.54 -14.31 -8.80
N TYR A 144 4.84 -13.17 -8.69
CA TYR A 144 3.66 -13.09 -7.84
C TYR A 144 2.44 -13.77 -8.47
N GLY A 145 2.47 -14.08 -9.76
CA GLY A 145 1.45 -14.85 -10.44
C GLY A 145 1.54 -16.36 -10.23
N ILE A 146 2.62 -16.92 -9.68
CA ILE A 146 2.82 -18.39 -9.67
C ILE A 146 1.69 -19.15 -8.96
N LYS A 147 1.19 -18.62 -7.84
CA LYS A 147 0.09 -19.24 -7.06
C LYS A 147 -1.30 -18.77 -7.48
N ALA A 148 -1.43 -17.95 -8.52
CA ALA A 148 -2.72 -17.33 -8.83
C ALA A 148 -3.80 -18.37 -9.10
N ARG A 149 -4.92 -18.22 -8.39
CA ARG A 149 -6.11 -19.05 -8.56
C ARG A 149 -6.84 -18.76 -9.87
N ILE A 150 -6.75 -17.51 -10.34
CA ILE A 150 -7.43 -17.03 -11.55
C ILE A 150 -6.46 -17.14 -12.73
N LYS A 151 -6.50 -18.30 -13.41
CA LYS A 151 -5.59 -18.61 -14.53
C LYS A 151 -5.74 -17.65 -15.72
N GLU A 152 -6.96 -17.16 -15.96
CA GLU A 152 -7.29 -16.21 -17.04
C GLU A 152 -6.58 -14.85 -16.92
N LEU A 153 -5.99 -14.54 -15.77
CA LEU A 153 -5.24 -13.29 -15.60
C LEU A 153 -3.74 -13.45 -15.89
N LYS A 154 -3.26 -14.69 -16.08
CA LYS A 154 -1.82 -14.96 -16.26
C LYS A 154 -1.35 -14.73 -17.70
N TRP A 155 -2.23 -14.82 -18.70
CA TRP A 155 -1.84 -14.85 -20.11
C TRP A 155 -2.96 -14.32 -21.04
N GLU A 156 -2.84 -13.05 -21.43
CA GLU A 156 -3.29 -12.45 -22.71
C GLU A 156 -2.19 -11.48 -23.17
#